data_AF-A0AA90TXD5-F1
#
_entry.id   AF-A0AA90TXD5-F1
#
_cell.length_a   1.000
_cell.length_b   1.000
_cell.length_c   1.000
_cell.angle_alpha   90.00
_cell.angle_beta   90.00
_cell.angle_gamma   90.00
#
_symmetry.space_group_name_H-M   'P 1'
#
loop_
_entity.id
_entity.type
_entity.pdbx_description
1 polymer ?
#
loop_
_entity_poly.entity_id
_entity_poly.type
_entity_poly.pdbx_seq_one_letter_code
_entity_poly.pdbx_strand_id
1 'polypeptide(L)'
;MDKDAYRKNISKYKKGKKPPMACVSCGEDDANVIELHHVEGRNNSNWVKPLCKNCHTKITVEQNKLSPKARSKNASLENLKAFNIISIGALLKELGQRLINLGMEMTVNV
;
A
#
# COMPACT_ATOMS: atom_id res chain seq x y z
N MET A 1 15.23 5.36 14.54
CA MET A 1 15.68 4.02 14.11
C MET A 1 17.19 3.96 14.26
N ASP A 2 17.71 3.01 15.03
CA ASP A 2 19.16 2.81 15.17
C ASP A 2 19.80 2.53 13.80
N LYS A 3 20.85 3.28 13.46
CA LYS A 3 21.56 3.17 12.17
C LYS A 3 22.17 1.78 12.00
N ASP A 4 22.57 1.15 13.10
CA ASP A 4 23.15 -0.19 13.07
C ASP A 4 22.09 -1.27 12.89
N ALA A 5 20.92 -1.13 13.54
CA ALA A 5 19.75 -1.96 13.25
C ALA A 5 19.32 -1.86 11.79
N TYR A 6 19.26 -0.66 11.20
CA TYR A 6 18.93 -0.46 9.79
C TYR A 6 19.98 -1.09 8.86
N ARG A 7 21.27 -0.84 9.10
CA ARG A 7 22.37 -1.45 8.33
C ARG A 7 22.36 -2.97 8.40
N LYS A 8 22.10 -3.54 9.58
CA LYS A 8 22.02 -4.99 9.81
C LYS A 8 20.80 -5.61 9.11
N ASN A 9 19.68 -4.88 9.04
CA ASN A 9 18.50 -5.31 8.29
C ASN A 9 18.78 -5.30 6.77
N ILE A 10 19.33 -4.20 6.24
CA ILE A 10 19.71 -4.08 4.82
C ILE A 10 20.79 -5.11 4.42
N SER A 11 21.77 -5.40 5.29
CA SER A 11 22.84 -6.35 4.98
C SER A 11 22.35 -7.80 4.87
N LYS A 12 21.25 -8.17 5.55
CA LYS A 12 20.58 -9.47 5.39
C LYS A 12 20.03 -9.67 3.98
N TYR A 13 19.62 -8.59 3.29
CA TYR A 13 19.05 -8.65 1.94
C TYR A 13 20.08 -8.47 0.82
N LYS A 14 21.25 -7.90 1.12
CA LYS A 14 22.37 -7.82 0.16
C LYS A 14 22.91 -9.19 -0.28
N LYS A 15 22.69 -10.27 0.48
CA LYS A 15 23.14 -11.64 0.16
C LYS A 15 22.17 -12.40 -0.78
N GLY A 16 21.68 -11.75 -1.83
CA GLY A 16 20.85 -12.40 -2.86
C GLY A 16 19.45 -12.86 -2.42
N LYS A 17 19.04 -12.54 -1.18
CA LYS A 17 17.70 -12.85 -0.66
C LYS A 17 16.78 -11.67 -0.96
N LYS A 18 15.62 -11.95 -1.57
CA LYS A 18 14.58 -10.93 -1.78
C LYS A 18 14.25 -10.27 -0.42
N PRO A 19 14.04 -8.94 -0.39
CA PRO A 19 13.54 -8.29 0.81
C PRO A 19 12.25 -8.99 1.28
N PRO A 20 11.98 -9.06 2.60
CA PRO A 20 10.77 -9.65 3.14
C PRO A 20 9.58 -8.95 2.51
N MET A 21 8.53 -9.73 2.26
CA MET A 21 7.29 -9.19 1.76
C MET A 21 6.64 -8.39 2.89
N ALA A 22 6.81 -7.08 2.86
CA ALA A 22 6.27 -6.15 3.84
C ALA A 22 5.25 -5.21 3.19
N CYS A 23 4.26 -4.78 3.98
CA CYS A 23 3.27 -3.79 3.59
C CYS A 23 3.96 -2.51 3.16
N VAL A 24 3.72 -2.06 1.92
CA VAL A 24 4.34 -0.83 1.40
C VAL A 24 3.89 0.44 2.12
N SER A 25 2.77 0.38 2.86
CA SER A 25 2.21 1.54 3.57
C SER A 25 2.74 1.66 4.99
N CYS A 26 2.67 0.60 5.81
CA CYS A 26 3.02 0.69 7.23
C CYS A 26 4.28 -0.09 7.64
N GLY A 27 4.79 -0.98 6.78
CA GLY A 27 5.95 -1.82 7.07
C GLY A 27 5.68 -3.13 7.80
N GLU A 28 4.41 -3.46 8.08
CA GLU A 28 4.00 -4.79 8.59
C GLU A 28 4.61 -5.91 7.74
N ASP A 29 5.19 -6.93 8.36
CA ASP A 29 5.94 -7.99 7.69
C ASP A 29 5.49 -9.41 8.07
N ASP A 30 4.43 -9.57 8.88
CA ASP A 30 3.78 -10.88 9.08
C ASP A 30 3.10 -11.33 7.78
N ALA A 31 3.69 -12.35 7.14
CA ALA A 31 3.21 -12.92 5.90
C ALA A 31 1.76 -13.43 5.96
N ASN A 32 1.22 -13.76 7.14
CA ASN A 32 -0.16 -14.24 7.30
C ASN A 32 -1.21 -13.13 7.17
N VAL A 33 -0.79 -11.87 7.24
CA VAL A 33 -1.67 -10.71 7.14
C VAL A 33 -1.41 -9.85 5.91
N ILE A 34 -0.42 -10.22 5.09
CA ILE A 34 -0.12 -9.53 3.83
C ILE A 34 -0.97 -10.07 2.68
N GLU A 35 -1.53 -9.14 1.90
CA GLU A 35 -2.33 -9.37 0.70
C GLU A 35 -1.72 -8.63 -0.49
N LEU A 36 -1.89 -9.18 -1.69
CA LEU A 36 -1.45 -8.53 -2.94
C LEU A 36 -2.55 -7.59 -3.44
N HIS A 37 -2.36 -6.30 -3.21
CA HIS A 37 -3.29 -5.27 -3.63
C HIS A 37 -3.03 -4.83 -5.07
N HIS A 38 -4.07 -4.83 -5.91
CA HIS A 38 -4.01 -4.29 -7.27
C HIS A 38 -4.17 -2.77 -7.23
N VAL A 39 -3.08 -2.04 -7.51
CA VAL A 39 -3.01 -0.59 -7.33
C VAL A 39 -4.01 0.15 -8.22
N GLU A 40 -4.25 -0.35 -9.44
CA GLU A 40 -5.22 0.21 -10.39
C GLU A 40 -6.52 -0.62 -10.42
N GLY A 41 -6.71 -1.57 -9.50
CA GLY A 41 -7.84 -2.47 -9.53
C GLY A 41 -7.64 -3.71 -10.40
N ARG A 42 -8.28 -4.79 -9.98
CA ARG A 42 -8.11 -6.13 -10.57
C ARG A 42 -8.47 -6.24 -12.04
N ASN A 43 -9.42 -5.44 -12.51
CA ASN A 43 -9.88 -5.47 -13.90
C ASN A 43 -9.04 -4.58 -14.82
N ASN A 44 -8.21 -3.69 -14.28
CA ASN A 44 -7.48 -2.70 -15.06
C ASN A 44 -5.99 -3.03 -15.22
N SER A 45 -5.39 -3.72 -14.24
CA SER A 45 -3.94 -3.94 -14.23
C SER A 45 -3.53 -5.13 -13.35
N ASN A 46 -2.40 -5.74 -13.74
CA ASN A 46 -1.68 -6.73 -12.94
C ASN A 46 -0.64 -6.09 -12.02
N TRP A 47 -0.59 -4.75 -11.95
CA TRP A 47 0.33 -4.05 -11.06
C TRP A 47 -0.13 -4.20 -9.61
N VAL A 48 0.59 -5.05 -8.87
CA VAL A 48 0.29 -5.37 -7.47
C VAL A 48 1.37 -4.89 -6.51
N LYS A 49 0.95 -4.56 -5.28
CA LYS A 49 1.83 -4.22 -4.16
C LYS A 49 1.39 -4.95 -2.88
N PRO A 50 2.33 -5.39 -2.04
CA PRO A 50 1.98 -6.00 -0.76
C PRO A 50 1.40 -4.95 0.19
N LEU A 51 0.24 -5.25 0.79
CA LEU A 51 -0.37 -4.47 1.85
C LEU A 51 -0.83 -5.40 2.97
N CYS A 52 -0.75 -4.95 4.22
CA CYS A 52 -1.42 -5.68 5.29
C CYS A 52 -2.94 -5.50 5.18
N LYS A 53 -3.71 -6.44 5.71
CA LYS A 53 -5.19 -6.41 5.76
C LYS A 53 -5.76 -5.06 6.19
N ASN A 54 -5.13 -4.40 7.17
CA ASN A 54 -5.58 -3.10 7.66
C ASN A 54 -5.42 -1.99 6.62
N CYS A 55 -4.21 -1.82 6.08
CA CYS A 55 -3.95 -0.81 5.03
C CYS A 55 -4.75 -1.12 3.76
N HIS A 56 -4.88 -2.41 3.42
CA HIS A 56 -5.69 -2.84 2.28
C HIS A 56 -7.15 -2.42 2.47
N THR A 57 -7.73 -2.69 3.64
CA THR A 57 -9.12 -2.32 3.97
C THR A 57 -9.37 -0.82 3.84
N LYS A 58 -8.46 0.02 4.32
CA LYS A 58 -8.60 1.49 4.21
C LYS A 58 -8.69 1.95 2.75
N ILE A 59 -7.85 1.40 1.88
CA ILE A 59 -7.90 1.70 0.44
C ILE A 59 -9.20 1.17 -0.17
N THR A 60 -9.60 -0.04 0.18
CA THR A 60 -10.86 -0.64 -0.28
C THR A 60 -12.09 0.18 0.14
N VAL A 61 -12.07 0.82 1.31
CA VAL A 61 -13.14 1.74 1.75
C VAL A 61 -13.28 2.92 0.78
N GLU A 62 -12.18 3.52 0.35
CA GLU A 62 -12.21 4.61 -0.64
C GLU A 62 -12.69 4.11 -2.01
N GLN A 63 -12.23 2.94 -2.45
CA GLN A 63 -12.67 2.30 -3.69
C GLN A 63 -14.18 1.97 -3.69
N ASN A 64 -14.72 1.53 -2.54
CA ASN A 64 -16.11 1.16 -2.37
C ASN A 64 -17.08 2.34 -2.29
N LYS A 65 -16.58 3.58 -2.27
CA LYS A 65 -17.42 4.77 -2.52
C LYS A 65 -18.01 4.77 -3.93
N LEU A 66 -17.36 4.06 -4.86
CA LEU A 66 -17.92 3.78 -6.19
C LEU A 66 -18.88 2.59 -6.12
N SER A 67 -20.03 2.70 -6.80
CA SER A 67 -20.99 1.60 -6.91
C SER A 67 -20.34 0.37 -7.55
N PRO A 68 -20.79 -0.87 -7.21
CA PRO A 68 -20.30 -2.09 -7.83
C PRO A 68 -20.35 -2.07 -9.36
N LYS A 69 -21.38 -1.43 -9.95
CA LYS A 69 -21.52 -1.27 -11.40
C LYS A 69 -20.40 -0.41 -12.00
N ALA A 70 -20.06 0.70 -11.34
CA ALA A 70 -19.00 1.62 -11.78
C ALA A 70 -17.60 1.02 -11.70
N ARG A 71 -17.37 0.01 -10.87
CA ARG A 71 -16.08 -0.70 -10.75
C ARG A 71 -16.06 -2.10 -11.36
N SER A 72 -17.13 -2.46 -12.07
CA SER A 72 -17.25 -3.77 -12.71
C SER A 72 -16.34 -3.90 -13.93
N LYS A 73 -16.04 -5.13 -14.34
CA LYS A 73 -15.27 -5.41 -15.58
C LYS A 73 -15.93 -4.86 -16.85
N ASN A 74 -17.24 -4.60 -16.80
CA ASN A 74 -18.04 -4.08 -17.92
C ASN A 74 -18.37 -2.58 -17.75
N ALA A 75 -17.69 -1.88 -16.82
CA ALA A 75 -17.88 -0.45 -16.65
C ALA A 75 -17.39 0.32 -17.88
N SER A 76 -17.91 1.55 -18.06
CA SER A 76 -17.39 2.44 -19.10
C SER A 76 -15.92 2.76 -18.87
N LEU A 77 -15.20 3.11 -19.95
CA LEU A 77 -13.80 3.51 -19.87
C LEU A 77 -13.57 4.67 -18.88
N GLU A 78 -14.49 5.63 -18.83
CA GLU A 78 -14.46 6.74 -17.88
C GLU A 78 -14.55 6.27 -16.43
N ASN A 79 -15.45 5.34 -16.13
CA ASN A 79 -15.60 4.76 -14.80
C ASN A 79 -14.36 3.96 -14.39
N LEU A 80 -13.75 3.20 -15.31
CA LEU A 80 -12.50 2.48 -15.05
C LEU A 80 -11.34 3.45 -14.76
N LYS A 81 -11.23 4.55 -15.51
CA LYS A 81 -10.25 5.62 -15.25
C LYS A 81 -10.48 6.27 -13.89
N ALA A 82 -11.73 6.59 -13.55
CA ALA A 82 -12.09 7.14 -12.24
C ALA A 82 -11.71 6.17 -11.10
N PHE A 83 -11.99 4.87 -11.27
CA PHE A 83 -11.59 3.84 -10.31
C PHE A 83 -10.06 3.79 -10.11
N ASN A 84 -9.27 3.87 -11.19
CA ASN A 84 -7.82 3.89 -11.12
C ASN A 84 -7.32 5.11 -10.31
N ILE A 85 -7.84 6.29 -10.63
CA ILE A 85 -7.45 7.55 -9.96
C ILE A 85 -7.77 7.48 -8.46
N ILE A 86 -8.97 6.99 -8.10
CA ILE A 86 -9.37 6.82 -6.70
C ILE A 86 -8.46 5.80 -5.99
N SER A 87 -8.14 4.68 -6.63
CA SER A 87 -7.29 3.64 -6.05
C SER A 87 -5.87 4.14 -5.76
N ILE A 88 -5.25 4.83 -6.72
CA ILE A 88 -3.94 5.45 -6.56
C ILE A 88 -4.00 6.55 -5.49
N GLY A 89 -5.02 7.41 -5.54
CA GLY A 89 -5.20 8.49 -4.57
C GLY A 89 -5.35 7.99 -3.13
N ALA A 90 -6.11 6.91 -2.93
CA ALA A 90 -6.27 6.28 -1.63
C ALA A 90 -4.97 5.69 -1.08
N LEU A 91 -4.16 5.04 -1.93
CA LEU A 91 -2.83 4.57 -1.54
C LEU A 91 -1.91 5.73 -1.17
N LEU A 92 -1.89 6.79 -1.97
CA LEU A 92 -1.08 7.99 -1.71
C LEU A 92 -1.50 8.70 -0.43
N LYS A 93 -2.79 8.73 -0.11
CA LYS A 93 -3.32 9.27 1.15
C LYS A 93 -2.75 8.50 2.36
N GLU A 94 -2.78 7.17 2.34
CA GLU A 94 -2.23 6.35 3.44
C GLU A 94 -0.71 6.52 3.57
N LEU A 95 0.02 6.56 2.44
CA LEU A 95 1.46 6.82 2.46
C LEU A 95 1.77 8.21 3.01
N GLY A 96 1.04 9.24 2.56
CA GLY A 96 1.19 10.61 3.04
C GLY A 96 0.93 10.72 4.54
N GLN A 97 -0.15 10.11 5.03
CA GLN A 97 -0.46 10.10 6.45
C GLN A 97 0.64 9.40 7.27
N ARG A 98 1.20 8.29 6.76
CA ARG A 98 2.31 7.60 7.43
C ARG A 98 3.56 8.48 7.51
N LEU A 99 3.91 9.18 6.44
CA LEU A 99 5.04 10.11 6.42
C LEU A 99 4.86 11.25 7.43
N ILE A 100 3.66 11.82 7.51
CA ILE A 100 3.34 12.86 8.51
C ILE A 100 3.51 12.30 9.92
N ASN A 101 2.92 11.14 10.23
CA ASN A 101 3.01 10.54 11.56
C ASN A 101 4.47 10.24 11.95
N LEU A 102 5.26 9.68 11.04
CA LEU A 102 6.68 9.44 11.27
C LEU A 102 7.43 10.75 11.55
N GLY A 103 7.15 11.81 10.79
CA GLY A 103 7.72 13.13 11.02
C GLY A 103 7.40 13.67 12.43
N MET A 104 6.15 13.53 12.88
CA MET A 104 5.73 13.93 14.23
C MET A 104 6.37 13.07 15.32
N GLU A 105 6.47 11.76 15.14
CA GLU A 105 7.14 10.87 16.09
C GLU A 105 8.63 11.23 16.23
N MET A 106 9.27 11.68 15.15
CA MET A 106 10.67 12.09 15.17
C MET A 106 10.91 13.38 15.95
N THR A 107 9.95 14.32 16.00
CA THR A 107 10.12 15.58 16.75
C THR A 107 9.87 15.42 18.25
N VAL A 108 9.09 14.42 18.66
CA VAL A 108 8.82 14.12 20.08
C VAL A 108 9.98 13.37 20.75
N ASN A 109 10.80 12.67 19.97
CA ASN A 109 11.94 11.88 20.45
C ASN A 109 13.30 12.62 20.30
N VAL A 110 13.28 13.96 20.26
CA VAL A 110 14.48 14.82 20.26
C VAL A 110 14.79 15.27 21.69
#